data_AF-A0A1H8S0N7-F1
#
_entry.id   AF-A0A1H8S0N7-F1
#
_cell.length_a   1.000
_cell.length_b   1.000
_cell.length_c   1.000
_cell.angle_alpha   90.00
_cell.angle_beta   90.00
_cell.angle_gamma   90.00
#
_symmetry.space_group_name_H-M   'P 1'
#
loop_
_entity.id
_entity.type
_entity.pdbx_description
1 polymer ?
#
loop_
_entity_poly.entity_id
_entity_poly.type
_entity_poly.pdbx_seq_one_letter_code
_entity_poly.pdbx_strand_id
1 'polypeptide(L)' 'MAASPIPCDPTRCPLCGKANSCALATGGEIHDCWCLQTPVDPAALTRLPEDERNQRCLCPACAAGIARESR' A
#
# COMPACT_ATOMS: atom_id res chain seq x y z
N MET A 1 -14.81 8.96 -25.94
CA MET A 1 -13.72 9.52 -25.12
C MET A 1 -13.44 8.52 -24.02
N ALA A 2 -12.39 7.72 -24.15
CA ALA A 2 -12.05 6.66 -23.20
C ALA A 2 -11.53 7.31 -21.91
N ALA A 3 -12.15 6.99 -20.77
CA ALA A 3 -11.59 7.28 -19.47
C ALA A 3 -10.24 6.53 -19.39
N SER A 4 -9.14 7.26 -19.46
CA SER A 4 -7.83 6.71 -19.10
C SER A 4 -7.95 6.10 -17.71
N PRO A 5 -7.53 4.84 -17.49
CA PRO A 5 -7.44 4.31 -16.14
C PRO A 5 -6.52 5.26 -15.37
N ILE A 6 -7.04 5.83 -14.29
CA ILE A 6 -6.28 6.70 -13.39
C ILE A 6 -4.97 5.95 -13.11
N PRO A 7 -3.79 6.50 -13.44
CA PRO A 7 -2.54 5.79 -13.21
C PRO A 7 -2.50 5.42 -11.74
N CYS A 8 -2.53 4.12 -11.48
CA CYS A 8 -2.52 3.55 -10.15
C CYS A 8 -1.17 3.88 -9.52
N ASP A 9 -1.10 5.02 -8.84
CA ASP A 9 0.16 5.52 -8.32
C ASP A 9 0.77 4.47 -7.37
N PRO A 10 1.95 3.90 -7.72
CA PRO A 10 2.56 2.82 -6.97
C PRO A 10 3.14 3.32 -5.64
N THR A 11 3.22 4.63 -5.42
CA THR A 11 3.67 5.25 -4.17
C THR A 11 2.51 5.54 -3.22
N ARG A 12 1.27 5.24 -3.60
CA ARG A 12 0.07 5.49 -2.79
C ARG A 12 -0.59 4.19 -2.32
N CYS A 13 -1.02 4.21 -1.06
CA CYS A 13 -1.75 3.12 -0.43
C CYS A 13 -3.18 3.06 -1.00
N PRO A 14 -3.64 1.89 -1.50
CA PRO A 14 -4.99 1.75 -2.05
C PRO A 14 -6.10 1.89 -1.00
N LEU A 15 -5.80 1.62 0.29
CA LEU A 15 -6.80 1.69 1.37
C LEU A 15 -7.10 3.11 1.85
N CYS A 16 -6.13 4.03 1.83
CA CYS A 16 -6.30 5.38 2.37
C CYS A 16 -5.84 6.50 1.44
N GLY A 17 -5.25 6.18 0.28
CA GLY A 17 -4.70 7.15 -0.67
C GLY A 17 -3.46 7.90 -0.18
N LYS A 18 -2.93 7.62 1.01
CA LYS A 18 -1.70 8.25 1.51
C LYS A 18 -0.45 7.62 0.90
N ALA A 19 0.70 8.26 1.06
CA ALA A 19 1.98 7.67 0.70
C ALA A 19 2.15 6.32 1.40
N ASN A 20 2.52 5.29 0.64
CA ASN A 20 2.81 3.96 1.16
C ASN A 20 4.23 3.84 1.73
N SER A 21 5.07 4.87 1.55
CA SER A 21 6.49 4.91 1.95
C SER A 21 7.31 3.73 1.41
N CYS A 22 6.88 3.08 0.32
CA CYS A 22 7.58 1.94 -0.23
C CYS A 22 8.86 2.38 -0.95
N ALA A 23 10.01 1.93 -0.46
CA ALA A 23 11.31 2.22 -1.06
C ALA A 23 11.40 1.71 -2.52
N LEU A 24 10.86 0.52 -2.81
CA LEU A 24 10.81 -0.02 -4.17
C LEU A 24 10.01 0.87 -5.13
N ALA A 25 8.87 1.41 -4.67
CA ALA A 25 8.03 2.28 -5.49
C ALA A 25 8.72 3.62 -5.82
N THR A 26 9.67 4.04 -4.98
CA THR A 26 10.51 5.23 -5.20
C THR A 26 11.81 4.93 -5.96
N GLY A 27 12.03 3.68 -6.40
CA GLY A 27 13.24 3.26 -7.11
C GLY A 27 14.43 2.91 -6.21
N GLY A 28 14.20 2.73 -4.92
CA GLY A 28 15.17 2.22 -3.96
C GLY A 28 15.14 0.69 -3.87
N GLU A 29 15.81 0.17 -2.85
CA GLU A 29 15.99 -1.26 -2.65
C GLU A 29 15.02 -1.79 -1.58
N ILE A 30 14.69 -3.09 -1.65
CA ILE A 30 13.72 -3.71 -0.73
C ILE A 30 14.18 -3.59 0.73
N HIS A 31 15.48 -3.70 1.02
CA HIS A 31 16.01 -3.63 2.40
C HIS A 31 15.81 -2.28 3.09
N ASP A 32 15.59 -1.20 2.33
CA ASP A 32 15.25 0.12 2.88
C ASP A 32 13.73 0.28 3.10
N CYS A 33 12.93 -0.69 2.66
CA CYS A 33 11.48 -0.61 2.78
C CYS A 33 11.05 -0.80 4.24
N TRP A 34 10.24 0.12 4.75
CA TRP A 34 9.73 0.07 6.14
C TRP A 34 9.00 -1.24 6.47
N CYS A 35 8.42 -1.92 5.48
CA CYS A 35 7.70 -3.18 5.68
C CYS A 35 8.59 -4.35 6.10
N LEU A 36 9.91 -4.24 5.93
CA LEU A 36 10.89 -5.20 6.47
C LEU A 36 11.30 -4.86 7.89
N GLN A 37 11.21 -3.58 8.27
CA GLN A 37 11.55 -3.12 9.62
C GLN A 37 10.34 -3.21 10.58
N THR A 38 9.12 -3.14 10.05
CA THR A 38 7.88 -3.13 10.82
C THR A 38 7.02 -4.35 10.45
N PRO A 39 6.51 -5.11 11.44
CA PRO A 39 5.61 -6.21 11.17
C PRO A 39 4.33 -5.71 10.47
N VAL A 40 4.04 -6.30 9.32
CA VAL A 40 2.81 -6.07 8.54
C VAL A 40 1.75 -7.05 9.00
N ASP A 41 0.58 -6.55 9.36
CA ASP A 41 -0.54 -7.37 9.78
C ASP A 41 -1.14 -8.12 8.57
N PRO A 42 -1.22 -9.46 8.60
CA PRO A 42 -1.73 -10.26 7.49
C PRO A 42 -3.24 -10.06 7.28
N ALA A 43 -3.99 -9.61 8.29
CA ALA A 43 -5.39 -9.26 8.10
C ALA A 43 -5.53 -7.99 7.24
N ALA A 44 -4.59 -7.05 7.32
CA ALA A 44 -4.55 -5.89 6.42
C ALA A 44 -4.36 -6.31 4.95
N LEU A 45 -3.52 -7.32 4.69
CA LEU A 45 -3.33 -7.90 3.34
C LEU A 45 -4.57 -8.68 2.88
N THR A 46 -5.25 -9.34 3.80
CA THR A 46 -6.51 -10.05 3.51
C THR A 46 -7.63 -9.10 3.10
N ARG A 47 -7.63 -7.86 3.62
CA ARG A 47 -8.59 -6.81 3.25
C ARG A 47 -8.37 -6.25 1.85
N LEU A 48 -7.19 -6.44 1.26
CA LEU A 48 -6.98 -6.09 -0.14
C LEU A 48 -7.68 -7.11 -1.03
N PRO A 49 -8.33 -6.65 -2.12
CA PRO A 49 -8.78 -7.55 -3.16
C PRO A 49 -7.58 -8.31 -3.72
N GLU A 50 -7.81 -9.55 -4.10
CA GLU A 50 -6.80 -10.48 -4.62
C GLU A 50 -6.01 -9.91 -5.80
N ASP A 51 -6.67 -9.12 -6.65
CA ASP A 51 -6.03 -8.38 -7.74
C ASP A 51 -5.06 -7.31 -7.22
N GLU A 52 -5.38 -6.56 -6.16
CA GLU A 52 -4.44 -5.57 -5.61
C GLU A 52 -3.40 -6.19 -4.66
N ARG A 53 -3.65 -7.41 -4.18
CA ARG A 53 -2.74 -8.16 -3.30
C ARG A 53 -1.50 -8.57 -4.10
N ASN A 54 -0.32 -8.19 -3.61
CA ASN A 54 0.99 -8.31 -4.29
C ASN A 54 1.24 -7.32 -5.45
N GLN A 55 0.24 -6.55 -5.89
CA GLN A 55 0.44 -5.48 -6.87
C GLN A 55 0.71 -4.13 -6.21
N ARG A 56 0.19 -3.91 -4.99
CA ARG A 56 0.24 -2.59 -4.33
C ARG A 56 0.79 -2.67 -2.91
N CYS A 57 1.66 -1.72 -2.57
CA CYS A 57 2.18 -1.58 -1.21
C CYS A 57 1.20 -0.77 -0.34
N LEU A 58 1.02 -1.22 0.90
CA LEU A 58 0.26 -0.54 1.94
C LEU A 58 1.10 0.54 2.61
N CYS A 59 0.47 1.49 3.29
CA CYS A 59 1.17 2.40 4.21
C CYS A 59 1.31 1.74 5.59
N PRO A 60 2.29 2.15 6.42
CA PRO A 60 2.52 1.57 7.74
C PRO A 60 1.28 1.59 8.65
N ALA A 61 0.42 2.62 8.54
CA ALA A 61 -0.82 2.69 9.30
C ALA A 61 -1.83 1.61 8.88
N CYS A 62 -2.10 1.48 7.58
CA CYS A 62 -3.03 0.46 7.08
C CYS A 62 -2.47 -0.95 7.27
N ALA A 63 -1.16 -1.12 7.09
CA ALA A 63 -0.46 -2.37 7.34
C ALA A 63 -0.45 -2.77 8.82
N ALA A 64 -0.46 -1.82 9.75
CA ALA A 64 -0.65 -2.08 11.19
C ALA A 64 -2.10 -2.39 11.57
N GLY A 65 -3.01 -2.53 10.59
CA GLY A 65 -4.42 -2.80 10.87
C GLY A 65 -5.18 -1.59 11.40
N ILE A 66 -4.59 -0.39 11.37
CA ILE A 66 -5.32 0.85 11.66
C ILE A 66 -6.24 1.11 10.46
N ALA A 67 -7.41 0.48 10.50
CA ALA A 67 -8.54 0.92 9.71
C ALA A 67 -8.70 2.40 10.06
N ARG A 68 -8.41 3.30 9.12
CA ARG A 68 -8.93 4.65 9.25
C ARG A 68 -10.43 4.51 9.09
N GLU A 69 -11.10 4.28 10.22
CA GLU A 69 -12.52 4.52 10.37
C GLU A 69 -12.77 5.94 9.85
N SER A 70 -13.46 6.01 8.73
CA SER A 70 -13.97 7.24 8.17
C SER A 70 -15.01 7.76 9.17
N ARG A 71 -14.59 8.66 10.07
CA ARG A 71 -15.52 9.54 10.78
C ARG A 71 -15.64 10.85 10.01
#